data_AF-A0AAE0M7S5-F1
#
_entry.id   AF-A0AAE0M7S5-F1
#
_cell.length_a   1.000
_cell.length_b   1.000
_cell.length_c   1.000
_cell.angle_alpha   90.00
_cell.angle_beta   90.00
_cell.angle_gamma   90.00
#
_symmetry.space_group_name_H-M   'P 1'
#
loop_
_entity.id
_entity.type
_entity.pdbx_description
1 polymer ?
#
loop_
_entity_poly.entity_id
_entity_poly.type
_entity_poly.pdbx_seq_one_letter_code
_entity_poly.pdbx_strand_id
1 'polypeptide(L)'
;MRDVADRKQCDNERPFCRKCIDSGRTCDGYKRETVFIIGTIEDQGRCSSHPPRVVKPSKKSRLSPRKEEQKLELVANEPLKPAWDDLISVSTAGKTYHIQNAALHTNMDYVVKRALSNDSDGDEGGGQKNFFSLSEYQPPNIQPFVSDGDFQLRSQALVHLSPLEETQGEGMQMTTDSICMFLYDHNNSIVFRNQAPWRDLSIQNDNIRRLGPTEFRSFPNHHFFVRVYRHNAICTALLNRTPTFLESHEWKTTPWELHPKTLFDQLFDIIVLLPSVLHRADRIHLAQQQNQPPLLARRLMAQDLLQNCLNIERQFDEWYAAATHATNQHQSDLYWVEELDDIIMTPSTTATTTARSSASPGSTHRPPFADTFAFPDALTAFMCIYSWTALVQLYLCVERLYWAALEPDAEGNMPPMLMNMTAVPGDTTGAGVAMQINLLQYSLKVREMAANICRSLDFALANTVQPDMLAVPLFVVRQFYEHVGINRAAGGGAESVIAEMMGSVSEPEVISDGRLELVWCEGFRERLAQKGREIVEVVQGRRWVDLATY
;
A
#
# COMPACT_ATOMS: atom_id res chain seq x y z
N MET A 1 -20.47 -70.04 7.82
CA MET A 1 -20.44 -71.13 8.83
C MET A 1 -18.98 -71.39 9.18
N ARG A 2 -18.55 -71.02 10.40
CA ARG A 2 -17.27 -71.34 11.08
C ARG A 2 -16.00 -70.84 10.36
N ASP A 3 -15.10 -70.03 10.89
CA ASP A 3 -14.77 -69.66 12.27
C ASP A 3 -14.30 -68.21 12.36
N VAL A 4 -14.87 -67.48 13.32
CA VAL A 4 -14.30 -66.26 13.87
C VAL A 4 -13.09 -66.68 14.69
N ALA A 5 -11.93 -66.79 14.03
CA ALA A 5 -10.65 -66.87 14.71
C ALA A 5 -10.17 -65.45 15.01
N ASP A 6 -10.49 -65.01 16.22
CA ASP A 6 -9.88 -63.91 16.98
C ASP A 6 -8.49 -63.51 16.45
N ARG A 7 -8.43 -62.46 15.60
CA ARG A 7 -7.17 -61.85 15.14
C ARG A 7 -6.57 -61.08 16.32
N LYS A 8 -5.99 -61.82 17.26
CA LYS A 8 -5.27 -61.27 18.40
C LYS A 8 -4.17 -60.34 17.90
N GLN A 9 -4.22 -59.10 18.35
CA GLN A 9 -3.28 -58.03 18.02
C GLN A 9 -1.83 -58.49 18.23
N CYS A 10 -1.03 -58.47 17.16
CA CYS A 10 0.40 -58.79 17.18
C CYS A 10 1.15 -57.75 18.03
N ASP A 11 2.10 -58.20 18.85
CA ASP A 11 2.89 -57.35 19.75
C ASP A 11 4.11 -56.70 19.09
N ASN A 12 4.38 -57.01 17.81
CA ASN A 12 5.47 -56.46 16.99
C ASN A 12 6.89 -56.65 17.56
N GLU A 13 7.09 -57.59 18.50
CA GLU A 13 8.44 -57.96 18.94
C GLU A 13 9.19 -58.72 17.83
N ARG A 14 10.45 -58.36 17.59
CA ARG A 14 11.29 -58.96 16.53
C ARG A 14 12.34 -59.87 17.17
N PRO A 15 12.68 -61.04 16.57
CA PRO A 15 12.34 -61.48 15.21
C PRO A 15 10.96 -62.13 15.04
N PHE A 16 10.33 -62.62 16.12
CA PHE A 16 9.00 -63.25 16.10
C PHE A 16 8.13 -62.72 17.24
N CYS A 17 6.82 -62.68 17.02
CA CYS A 17 5.85 -62.18 17.99
C CYS A 17 5.82 -63.05 19.25
N ARG A 18 5.79 -62.43 20.44
CA ARG A 18 5.89 -63.16 21.72
C ARG A 18 4.67 -64.04 21.97
N LYS A 19 3.48 -63.57 21.61
CA LYS A 19 2.25 -64.37 21.64
C LYS A 19 2.32 -65.64 20.77
N CYS A 20 3.06 -65.59 19.66
CA CYS A 20 3.23 -66.73 18.75
C CYS A 20 4.11 -67.79 19.41
N ILE A 21 5.22 -67.35 20.03
CA ILE A 21 6.15 -68.19 20.80
C ILE A 21 5.43 -68.84 21.98
N ASP A 22 4.74 -68.04 22.80
CA ASP A 22 4.10 -68.52 24.03
C ASP A 22 2.93 -69.46 23.75
N SER A 23 2.29 -69.35 22.58
CA SER A 23 1.21 -70.25 22.16
C SER A 23 1.66 -71.44 21.31
N GLY A 24 2.97 -71.60 21.10
CA GLY A 24 3.56 -72.71 20.34
C GLY A 24 3.21 -72.71 18.84
N ARG A 25 2.82 -71.56 18.26
CA ARG A 25 2.48 -71.43 16.84
C ARG A 25 3.64 -70.84 16.04
N THR A 26 3.80 -71.28 14.79
CA THR A 26 4.80 -70.73 13.86
C THR A 26 4.42 -69.30 13.46
N CYS A 27 5.34 -68.35 13.60
CA CYS A 27 5.15 -66.95 13.24
C CYS A 27 5.61 -66.69 11.79
N ASP A 28 4.74 -66.18 10.93
CA ASP A 28 5.03 -65.93 9.51
C ASP A 28 5.98 -64.73 9.25
N GLY A 29 6.39 -64.02 10.30
CA GLY A 29 7.33 -62.89 10.22
C GLY A 29 6.71 -61.58 9.72
N TYR A 30 7.52 -60.50 9.73
CA TYR A 30 7.08 -59.14 9.39
C TYR A 30 7.52 -58.77 7.97
N LYS A 31 6.55 -58.52 7.06
CA LYS A 31 6.85 -57.95 5.72
C LYS A 31 7.45 -56.55 5.88
N ARG A 32 8.54 -56.25 5.17
CA ARG A 32 9.12 -54.90 5.09
C ARG A 32 8.44 -54.14 3.96
N GLU A 33 7.71 -53.07 4.27
CA GLU A 33 7.33 -52.07 3.27
C GLU A 33 8.52 -51.19 2.93
N THR A 34 8.73 -50.97 1.64
CA THR A 34 9.70 -49.98 1.13
C THR A 34 9.09 -48.59 1.23
N VAL A 35 9.69 -47.70 2.01
CA VAL A 35 9.25 -46.30 2.16
C VAL A 35 10.25 -45.40 1.44
N PHE A 36 9.77 -44.52 0.57
CA PHE A 36 10.60 -43.49 -0.07
C PHE A 36 10.84 -42.36 0.93
N ILE A 37 12.11 -42.01 1.16
CA ILE A 37 12.51 -40.89 2.03
C ILE A 37 13.12 -39.81 1.13
N ILE A 38 12.56 -38.60 1.17
CA ILE A 38 13.07 -37.43 0.45
C ILE A 38 14.01 -36.69 1.40
N GLY A 39 15.30 -36.61 1.08
CA GLY A 39 16.26 -35.83 1.85
C GLY A 39 16.20 -34.35 1.47
N THR A 40 16.14 -33.46 2.45
CA THR A 40 16.25 -32.01 2.24
C THR A 40 17.72 -31.56 2.33
N ILE A 41 18.02 -30.40 1.72
CA ILE A 41 19.40 -29.84 1.64
C ILE A 41 19.95 -29.50 3.03
N GLU A 42 19.07 -29.17 3.99
CA GLU A 42 19.41 -28.86 5.38
C GLU A 42 20.01 -30.06 6.13
N ASP A 43 19.67 -31.29 5.73
CA ASP A 43 20.15 -32.52 6.37
C ASP A 43 21.47 -33.06 5.77
N GLN A 44 22.09 -32.36 4.80
CA GLN A 44 23.28 -32.80 4.06
C GLN A 44 23.20 -34.27 3.54
N GLY A 45 21.99 -34.76 3.26
CA GLY A 45 21.77 -36.15 2.82
C GLY A 45 21.86 -37.23 3.92
N ARG A 46 21.88 -36.87 5.22
CA ARG A 46 21.80 -37.85 6.31
C ARG A 46 20.35 -38.12 6.71
N CYS A 47 19.70 -39.05 6.01
CA CYS A 47 18.43 -39.58 6.46
C CYS A 47 18.65 -40.64 7.56
N SER A 48 17.99 -40.46 8.71
CA SER A 48 17.98 -41.44 9.81
C SER A 48 17.33 -42.74 9.33
N SER A 49 18.11 -43.78 9.05
CA SER A 49 17.68 -45.02 8.38
C SER A 49 16.81 -45.96 9.23
N HIS A 50 16.29 -45.51 10.38
CA HIS A 50 15.54 -46.38 11.28
C HIS A 50 14.26 -45.71 11.79
N PRO A 51 13.10 -46.36 11.65
CA PRO A 51 11.89 -45.89 12.29
C PRO A 51 12.09 -45.92 13.82
N PRO A 52 11.53 -44.94 14.57
CA PRO A 52 11.79 -44.80 15.99
C PRO A 52 11.33 -46.04 16.75
N ARG A 53 12.26 -46.64 17.50
CA ARG A 53 12.01 -47.74 18.42
C ARG A 53 11.04 -47.23 19.49
N VAL A 54 9.84 -47.82 19.60
CA VAL A 54 8.89 -47.52 20.69
C VAL A 54 9.54 -47.97 22.00
N VAL A 55 10.19 -47.04 22.70
CA VAL A 55 10.70 -47.24 24.05
C VAL A 55 9.59 -46.78 25.01
N LYS A 56 9.11 -47.71 25.84
CA LYS A 56 8.14 -47.42 26.91
C LYS A 56 8.69 -46.31 27.84
N PRO A 57 7.83 -45.43 28.37
CA PRO A 57 8.28 -44.28 29.14
C PRO A 57 8.84 -44.74 30.50
N SER A 58 10.16 -44.73 30.62
CA SER A 58 10.85 -44.77 31.91
C SER A 58 10.92 -43.35 32.46
N LYS A 59 10.49 -43.19 33.72
CA LYS A 59 10.46 -41.95 34.51
C LYS A 59 11.72 -41.11 34.27
N LYS A 60 11.59 -40.05 33.45
CA LYS A 60 12.61 -38.99 33.38
C LYS A 60 12.29 -37.95 34.43
N SER A 61 13.30 -37.66 35.23
CA SER A 61 13.45 -36.51 36.11
C SER A 61 12.87 -35.24 35.49
N ARG A 62 12.21 -34.42 36.34
CA ARG A 62 11.78 -33.04 36.05
C ARG A 62 12.83 -32.31 35.21
N LEU A 63 12.58 -32.20 33.91
CA LEU A 63 13.14 -31.11 33.11
C LEU A 63 12.37 -29.86 33.53
N SER A 64 13.11 -28.81 33.88
CA SER A 64 12.60 -27.47 34.11
C SER A 64 11.66 -27.05 32.97
N PRO A 65 10.58 -26.30 33.26
CA PRO A 65 9.72 -25.79 32.21
C PRO A 65 10.57 -24.94 31.26
N ARG A 66 10.47 -25.25 29.97
CA ARG A 66 10.91 -24.38 28.89
C ARG A 66 10.18 -23.05 29.13
N LYS A 67 10.90 -22.00 29.54
CA LYS A 67 10.33 -20.65 29.72
C LYS A 67 9.58 -20.32 28.42
N GLU A 68 8.26 -20.19 28.49
CA GLU A 68 7.52 -19.44 27.47
C GLU A 68 8.21 -18.08 27.37
N GLU A 69 8.73 -17.75 26.19
CA GLU A 69 9.19 -16.39 25.91
C GLU A 69 8.01 -15.46 26.18
N GLN A 70 8.11 -14.63 27.22
CA GLN A 70 7.09 -13.64 27.53
C GLN A 70 6.98 -12.69 26.33
N LYS A 71 5.89 -12.83 25.56
CA LYS A 71 5.57 -11.92 24.46
C LYS A 71 5.34 -10.53 25.06
N LEU A 72 6.10 -9.54 24.59
CA LEU A 72 5.90 -8.16 25.02
C LEU A 72 4.50 -7.71 24.57
N GLU A 73 3.64 -7.41 25.55
CA GLU A 73 2.30 -6.88 25.31
C GLU A 73 2.32 -5.36 25.50
N LEU A 74 1.93 -4.64 24.45
CA LEU A 74 1.82 -3.19 24.43
C LEU A 74 0.35 -2.83 24.22
N VAL A 75 -0.18 -1.98 25.09
CA VAL A 75 -1.57 -1.52 25.04
C VAL A 75 -1.58 -0.01 24.84
N ALA A 76 -2.33 0.49 23.85
CA ALA A 76 -2.50 1.92 23.64
C ALA A 76 -3.29 2.55 24.79
N ASN A 77 -2.84 3.70 25.29
CA ASN A 77 -3.47 4.39 26.40
C ASN A 77 -4.67 5.23 25.93
N GLU A 78 -5.71 5.31 26.76
CA GLU A 78 -6.86 6.17 26.50
C GLU A 78 -6.54 7.66 26.77
N PRO A 79 -7.14 8.61 26.01
CA PRO A 79 -8.01 8.39 24.86
C PRO A 79 -7.23 7.89 23.64
N LEU A 80 -7.78 6.88 22.94
CA LEU A 80 -7.16 6.31 21.76
C LEU A 80 -7.07 7.36 20.64
N LYS A 81 -5.87 7.51 20.09
CA LYS A 81 -5.56 8.43 19.00
C LYS A 81 -5.75 7.78 17.63
N PRO A 82 -5.92 8.58 16.56
CA PRO A 82 -5.96 8.04 15.20
C PRO A 82 -4.66 7.33 14.83
N ALA A 83 -4.73 6.32 13.96
CA ALA A 83 -3.55 5.56 13.54
C ALA A 83 -2.51 6.40 12.78
N TRP A 84 -2.92 7.53 12.20
CA TRP A 84 -2.03 8.43 11.46
C TRP A 84 -1.25 9.38 12.37
N ASP A 85 -1.53 9.42 13.67
CA ASP A 85 -0.71 10.15 14.63
C ASP A 85 0.66 9.47 14.75
N ASP A 86 1.71 10.22 14.41
CA ASP A 86 3.08 9.72 14.51
C ASP A 86 3.48 9.41 15.95
N LEU A 87 2.94 10.12 16.94
CA LEU A 87 3.28 9.95 18.36
C LEU A 87 2.08 9.48 19.18
N ILE A 88 2.15 8.25 19.69
CA ILE A 88 1.12 7.65 20.55
C ILE A 88 1.67 7.29 21.93
N SER A 89 0.79 7.21 22.92
CA SER A 89 1.13 6.75 24.26
C SER A 89 0.71 5.29 24.42
N VAL A 90 1.64 4.42 24.83
CA VAL A 90 1.35 3.02 25.12
C VAL A 90 1.85 2.65 26.51
N SER A 91 1.28 1.61 27.10
CA SER A 91 1.72 1.04 28.35
C SER A 91 2.15 -0.41 28.22
N THR A 92 3.18 -0.76 28.97
CA THR A 92 3.62 -2.15 29.16
C THR A 92 4.16 -2.31 30.58
N ALA A 93 3.77 -3.40 31.26
CA ALA A 93 4.16 -3.70 32.64
C ALA A 93 3.99 -2.52 33.62
N GLY A 94 2.94 -1.71 33.45
CA GLY A 94 2.63 -0.55 34.31
C GLY A 94 3.46 0.72 34.04
N LYS A 95 4.34 0.71 33.03
CA LYS A 95 5.11 1.89 32.59
C LYS A 95 4.49 2.47 31.31
N THR A 96 4.45 3.79 31.20
CA THR A 96 3.96 4.51 30.02
C THR A 96 5.12 4.98 29.16
N TYR A 97 5.03 4.74 27.86
CA TYR A 97 5.98 5.16 26.85
C TYR A 97 5.27 5.99 25.79
N HIS A 98 5.93 7.04 25.31
CA HIS A 98 5.52 7.72 24.08
C HIS A 98 6.31 7.12 22.93
N ILE A 99 5.64 6.59 21.91
CA ILE A 99 6.28 5.87 20.81
C ILE A 99 5.99 6.58 19.50
N GLN A 100 7.04 6.78 18.70
CA GLN A 100 6.92 7.21 17.32
C GLN A 100 6.61 6.02 16.42
N ASN A 101 5.47 6.03 15.73
CA ASN A 101 5.13 5.04 14.73
C ASN A 101 5.80 5.40 13.40
N ALA A 102 6.51 4.45 12.78
CA ALA A 102 7.08 4.59 11.44
C ALA A 102 6.84 3.31 10.63
N ALA A 103 6.87 3.43 9.30
CA ALA A 103 6.83 2.26 8.42
C ALA A 103 7.83 2.45 7.28
N LEU A 104 8.47 1.35 6.89
CA LEU A 104 9.48 1.36 5.85
C LEU A 104 9.46 0.08 5.03
N HIS A 105 9.44 0.23 3.71
CA HIS A 105 9.61 -0.85 2.77
C HIS A 105 11.03 -1.39 2.82
N THR A 106 11.16 -2.72 2.93
CA THR A 106 12.45 -3.39 2.88
C THR A 106 12.30 -4.83 2.41
N ASN A 107 13.38 -5.41 1.90
CA ASN A 107 13.37 -6.83 1.56
C ASN A 107 13.43 -7.67 2.84
N MET A 108 12.30 -8.29 3.18
CA MET A 108 12.11 -9.07 4.41
C MET A 108 13.05 -10.28 4.54
N ASP A 109 13.59 -10.82 3.44
CA ASP A 109 14.48 -12.00 3.49
C ASP A 109 15.92 -11.63 3.94
N TYR A 110 16.31 -10.36 3.80
CA TYR A 110 17.61 -9.85 4.24
C TYR A 110 17.57 -9.17 5.61
N VAL A 111 16.44 -9.22 6.30
CA VAL A 111 16.31 -8.72 7.67
C VAL A 111 17.01 -9.70 8.61
N VAL A 112 18.32 -9.50 8.84
CA VAL A 112 19.11 -10.39 9.70
C VAL A 112 18.92 -10.03 11.16
N LYS A 113 18.37 -10.97 11.94
CA LYS A 113 18.28 -10.89 13.40
C LYS A 113 19.58 -11.37 14.02
N ARG A 114 20.35 -10.47 14.63
CA ARG A 114 21.49 -10.87 15.46
C ARG A 114 21.05 -10.91 16.92
N ALA A 115 20.86 -12.12 17.43
CA ALA A 115 20.61 -12.35 18.86
C ALA A 115 21.89 -12.06 19.65
N LEU A 116 21.78 -11.27 20.71
CA LEU A 116 22.83 -11.25 21.74
C LEU A 116 22.79 -12.60 22.46
N SER A 117 23.93 -13.29 22.53
CA SER A 117 24.12 -14.32 23.54
C SER A 117 23.89 -13.68 24.91
N ASN A 118 23.16 -14.37 25.79
CA ASN A 118 22.90 -13.95 27.16
C ASN A 118 24.22 -13.67 27.91
N ASP A 119 24.75 -12.46 27.80
CA ASP A 119 25.75 -11.96 28.73
C ASP A 119 25.03 -11.32 29.92
N SER A 120 25.55 -11.70 31.08
CA SER A 120 25.04 -11.49 32.41
C SER A 120 24.91 -10.02 32.79
N ASP A 121 23.74 -9.42 32.59
CA ASP A 121 23.31 -8.28 33.40
C ASP A 121 21.82 -8.43 33.74
N GLY A 122 21.54 -8.36 35.04
CA GLY A 122 20.26 -8.71 35.68
C GLY A 122 19.15 -7.68 35.46
N ASP A 123 18.76 -7.44 34.21
CA ASP A 123 17.59 -6.62 33.87
C ASP A 123 16.37 -7.53 33.66
N GLU A 124 15.46 -7.55 34.65
CA GLU A 124 14.24 -8.38 34.71
C GLU A 124 13.13 -7.93 33.72
N GLY A 125 13.49 -7.60 32.48
CA GLY A 125 12.56 -7.23 31.40
C GLY A 125 12.68 -8.15 30.20
N GLY A 126 11.88 -9.22 30.19
CA GLY A 126 11.92 -10.32 29.20
C GLY A 126 11.53 -9.91 27.77
N GLY A 127 12.51 -10.01 26.87
CA GLY A 127 12.35 -10.01 25.42
C GLY A 127 13.73 -10.23 24.80
N GLN A 128 13.85 -11.12 23.82
CA GLN A 128 15.13 -11.35 23.13
C GLN A 128 15.50 -10.10 22.32
N LYS A 129 16.37 -9.25 22.90
CA LYS A 129 16.81 -7.98 22.31
C LYS A 129 17.70 -8.30 21.10
N ASN A 130 17.21 -8.04 19.89
CA ASN A 130 17.92 -8.31 18.65
C ASN A 130 18.43 -7.00 18.02
N PHE A 131 19.63 -7.05 17.44
CA PHE A 131 20.05 -6.04 16.47
C PHE A 131 19.58 -6.46 15.09
N PHE A 132 19.06 -5.49 14.34
CA PHE A 132 18.63 -5.68 12.96
C PHE A 132 19.62 -5.00 12.02
N SER A 133 20.02 -5.72 10.98
CA SER A 133 20.68 -5.14 9.82
C SER A 133 19.67 -5.11 8.68
N LEU A 134 19.39 -3.92 8.18
CA LEU A 134 18.55 -3.70 6.99
C LEU A 134 19.45 -3.64 5.76
N SER A 135 18.92 -4.07 4.61
CA SER A 135 19.57 -3.85 3.32
C SER A 135 19.57 -2.37 2.95
N GLU A 136 20.36 -2.02 1.93
CA GLU A 136 20.30 -0.68 1.32
C GLU A 136 18.86 -0.38 0.88
N TYR A 137 18.34 0.78 1.32
CA TYR A 137 16.98 1.18 1.01
C TYR A 137 16.81 1.44 -0.49
N GLN A 138 15.75 0.87 -1.05
CA GLN A 138 15.26 1.18 -2.38
C GLN A 138 13.78 1.56 -2.27
N PRO A 139 13.34 2.64 -2.93
CA PRO A 139 11.92 2.96 -2.98
C PRO A 139 11.11 1.77 -3.51
N PRO A 140 9.89 1.53 -3.00
CA PRO A 140 9.02 0.46 -3.45
C PRO A 140 8.87 0.48 -4.97
N ASN A 141 8.94 -0.68 -5.61
CA ASN A 141 8.55 -0.79 -7.00
C ASN A 141 7.01 -0.89 -7.07
N ILE A 142 6.38 0.02 -7.82
CA ILE A 142 4.91 0.13 -7.87
C ILE A 142 4.39 -0.06 -9.30
N GLN A 143 5.22 -0.60 -10.19
CA GLN A 143 4.76 -1.00 -11.51
C GLN A 143 3.61 -2.02 -11.40
N PRO A 144 2.49 -1.82 -12.12
CA PRO A 144 1.41 -2.79 -12.23
C PRO A 144 1.96 -4.16 -12.65
N PHE A 145 1.40 -5.22 -12.09
CA PHE A 145 1.80 -6.59 -12.43
C PHE A 145 1.01 -7.11 -13.62
N VAL A 146 1.65 -7.96 -14.43
CA VAL A 146 1.05 -8.59 -15.61
C VAL A 146 0.25 -9.86 -15.24
N SER A 147 0.49 -10.39 -14.03
CA SER A 147 -0.09 -11.66 -13.56
C SER A 147 -1.39 -11.43 -12.79
N ASP A 148 -2.37 -12.31 -12.95
CA ASP A 148 -3.70 -12.32 -12.28
C ASP A 148 -3.64 -12.65 -10.77
N GLY A 149 -2.56 -12.27 -10.10
CA GLY A 149 -2.30 -12.58 -8.69
C GLY A 149 -2.90 -11.55 -7.75
N ASP A 150 -3.47 -12.01 -6.64
CA ASP A 150 -3.99 -11.14 -5.58
C ASP A 150 -2.87 -10.31 -4.91
N PHE A 151 -3.24 -9.19 -4.27
CA PHE A 151 -2.32 -8.37 -3.50
C PHE A 151 -1.79 -9.11 -2.27
N GLN A 152 -0.48 -9.32 -2.17
CA GLN A 152 0.15 -9.92 -0.99
C GLN A 152 1.15 -8.94 -0.36
N LEU A 153 1.11 -8.86 0.97
CA LEU A 153 2.01 -8.04 1.77
C LEU A 153 2.50 -8.86 2.98
N ARG A 154 3.82 -8.91 3.15
CA ARG A 154 4.48 -9.47 4.34
C ARG A 154 4.88 -8.31 5.23
N SER A 155 4.63 -8.38 6.54
CA SER A 155 5.08 -7.32 7.45
C SER A 155 5.54 -7.84 8.79
N GLN A 156 6.47 -7.09 9.40
CA GLN A 156 6.92 -7.29 10.75
C GLN A 156 6.85 -5.99 11.54
N ALA A 157 6.17 -6.02 12.67
CA ALA A 157 6.12 -4.92 13.63
C ALA A 157 7.20 -5.12 14.69
N LEU A 158 8.08 -4.12 14.81
CA LEU A 158 9.22 -4.09 15.74
C LEU A 158 9.06 -2.90 16.67
N VAL A 159 9.49 -3.04 17.92
CA VAL A 159 9.50 -1.94 18.88
C VAL A 159 10.86 -1.76 19.54
N HIS A 160 11.28 -0.50 19.65
CA HIS A 160 12.40 -0.05 20.44
C HIS A 160 11.86 0.85 21.54
N LEU A 161 12.10 0.49 22.80
CA LEU A 161 11.72 1.30 23.97
C LEU A 161 13.00 1.86 24.60
N SER A 162 13.12 3.18 24.63
CA SER A 162 14.22 3.85 25.33
C SER A 162 13.96 3.85 26.85
N PRO A 163 14.99 3.76 27.71
CA PRO A 163 14.82 3.87 29.15
C PRO A 163 14.13 5.19 29.51
N LEU A 164 13.18 5.15 30.44
CA LEU A 164 12.55 6.36 30.97
C LEU A 164 13.60 7.10 31.81
N GLU A 165 14.20 8.15 31.27
CA GLU A 165 15.02 9.07 32.07
C GLU A 165 14.08 9.86 33.01
N GLU A 166 14.46 9.97 34.29
CA GLU A 166 13.75 10.76 35.30
C GLU A 166 13.97 12.27 35.05
N THR A 167 13.52 12.80 33.91
CA THR A 167 13.58 14.24 33.66
C THR A 167 12.43 14.94 34.37
N GLN A 168 12.71 15.38 35.60
CA GLN A 168 12.07 16.54 36.21
C GLN A 168 12.38 17.76 35.34
N GLY A 169 11.42 18.21 34.52
CA GLY A 169 11.60 19.40 33.70
C GLY A 169 10.32 19.76 32.97
N GLU A 170 9.52 20.63 33.58
CA GLU A 170 8.36 21.27 32.95
C GLU A 170 8.82 22.04 31.70
N GLY A 171 8.28 21.66 30.52
CA GLY A 171 8.25 22.55 29.35
C GLY A 171 9.19 22.25 28.17
N MET A 172 9.87 21.10 28.10
CA MET A 172 10.66 20.73 26.91
C MET A 172 9.84 19.84 25.96
N GLN A 173 9.90 20.13 24.65
CA GLN A 173 9.25 19.38 23.58
C GLN A 173 9.53 17.87 23.72
N MET A 174 8.47 17.04 23.76
CA MET A 174 8.53 15.60 24.00
C MET A 174 9.24 14.87 22.85
N THR A 175 10.56 14.95 22.79
CA THR A 175 11.38 14.15 21.87
C THR A 175 11.47 12.75 22.46
N THR A 176 10.74 11.80 21.88
CA THR A 176 10.87 10.39 22.26
C THR A 176 11.90 9.71 21.39
N ASP A 177 12.72 8.88 22.01
CA ASP A 177 13.60 7.96 21.30
C ASP A 177 12.96 6.56 21.11
N SER A 178 11.74 6.34 21.62
CA SER A 178 11.04 5.06 21.45
C SER A 178 10.31 5.01 20.11
N ILE A 179 10.47 3.91 19.36
CA ILE A 179 9.96 3.75 17.99
C ILE A 179 9.20 2.42 17.85
N CYS A 180 8.04 2.46 17.19
CA CYS A 180 7.34 1.29 16.66
C CYS A 180 7.49 1.31 15.14
N MET A 181 8.25 0.38 14.60
CA MET A 181 8.58 0.29 13.19
C MET A 181 7.81 -0.86 12.54
N PHE A 182 7.10 -0.56 11.45
CA PHE A 182 6.52 -1.57 10.57
C PHE A 182 7.41 -1.75 9.33
N LEU A 183 8.12 -2.86 9.28
CA LEU A 183 8.85 -3.27 8.08
C LEU A 183 7.92 -4.08 7.19
N TYR A 184 7.95 -3.85 5.88
CA TYR A 184 7.08 -4.58 4.97
C TYR A 184 7.65 -4.75 3.56
N ASP A 185 7.17 -5.80 2.88
CA ASP A 185 7.42 -6.09 1.47
C ASP A 185 6.11 -6.52 0.80
N HIS A 186 5.90 -6.17 -0.46
CA HIS A 186 4.71 -6.54 -1.23
C HIS A 186 5.06 -6.88 -2.69
N ASN A 187 4.08 -7.43 -3.42
CA ASN A 187 4.06 -8.03 -4.78
C ASN A 187 5.12 -7.67 -5.85
N ASN A 188 5.92 -6.62 -5.70
CA ASN A 188 6.90 -6.17 -6.68
C ASN A 188 8.37 -6.45 -6.30
N SER A 189 8.64 -7.14 -5.18
CA SER A 189 9.98 -7.68 -4.96
C SER A 189 10.27 -8.83 -5.92
N ILE A 190 11.53 -8.94 -6.36
CA ILE A 190 12.05 -10.01 -7.26
C ILE A 190 11.64 -11.41 -6.75
N VAL A 191 11.40 -11.52 -5.45
CA VAL A 191 11.00 -12.75 -4.76
C VAL A 191 9.58 -13.17 -5.14
N PHE A 192 8.58 -12.27 -5.11
CA PHE A 192 7.21 -12.61 -5.52
C PHE A 192 7.15 -13.09 -6.98
N ARG A 193 8.02 -12.55 -7.85
CA ARG A 193 8.12 -12.98 -9.27
C ARG A 193 8.74 -14.37 -9.46
N ASN A 194 9.53 -14.86 -8.51
CA ASN A 194 10.31 -16.10 -8.61
C ASN A 194 9.76 -17.25 -7.75
N GLN A 195 8.63 -17.07 -7.05
CA GLN A 195 8.01 -18.16 -6.31
C GLN A 195 7.35 -19.17 -7.26
N ALA A 196 7.61 -20.45 -7.02
CA ALA A 196 7.09 -21.53 -7.87
C ALA A 196 5.55 -21.59 -7.80
N PRO A 197 4.84 -21.78 -8.94
CA PRO A 197 3.36 -21.80 -9.00
C PRO A 197 2.65 -22.89 -8.18
N TRP A 198 3.39 -23.79 -7.53
CA TRP A 198 2.87 -24.84 -6.63
C TRP A 198 3.33 -24.67 -5.18
N ARG A 199 4.23 -23.72 -4.90
CA ARG A 199 4.35 -23.08 -3.58
C ARG A 199 3.38 -21.91 -3.47
N ASP A 200 2.30 -21.99 -4.24
CA ASP A 200 1.29 -20.97 -4.39
C ASP A 200 0.60 -20.79 -3.05
N LEU A 201 0.93 -19.68 -2.40
CA LEU A 201 0.16 -19.15 -1.29
C LEU A 201 -1.24 -18.69 -1.76
N SER A 202 -1.68 -19.02 -2.97
CA SER A 202 -3.09 -18.96 -3.39
C SER A 202 -4.00 -19.90 -2.57
N ILE A 203 -3.44 -20.90 -1.87
CA ILE A 203 -4.15 -21.64 -0.79
C ILE A 203 -4.19 -20.82 0.52
N GLN A 204 -3.57 -19.63 0.58
CA GLN A 204 -3.77 -18.55 1.55
C GLN A 204 -4.56 -17.40 0.91
N ASN A 205 -5.89 -17.52 0.78
CA ASN A 205 -6.76 -16.34 0.77
C ASN A 205 -6.20 -15.36 1.81
N ASP A 206 -5.83 -14.13 1.42
CA ASP A 206 -5.17 -13.10 2.23
C ASP A 206 -5.24 -13.37 3.74
N ASN A 207 -4.11 -13.55 4.41
CA ASN A 207 -4.10 -13.75 5.87
C ASN A 207 -4.93 -12.67 6.58
N ILE A 208 -4.91 -11.45 6.05
CA ILE A 208 -5.77 -10.34 6.48
C ILE A 208 -7.26 -10.67 6.34
N ARG A 209 -7.69 -11.12 5.16
CA ARG A 209 -9.09 -11.52 4.91
C ARG A 209 -9.53 -12.68 5.79
N ARG A 210 -8.62 -13.60 6.14
CA ARG A 210 -8.89 -14.73 7.06
C ARG A 210 -9.04 -14.31 8.52
N LEU A 211 -8.20 -13.38 8.97
CA LEU A 211 -8.28 -12.83 10.33
C LEU A 211 -9.57 -12.01 10.51
N GLY A 212 -10.06 -11.41 9.43
CA GLY A 212 -11.27 -10.59 9.44
C GLY A 212 -11.03 -9.21 10.04
N PRO A 213 -11.97 -8.26 9.84
CA PRO A 213 -11.76 -6.86 10.20
C PRO A 213 -11.69 -6.64 11.72
N THR A 214 -12.26 -7.54 12.53
CA THR A 214 -12.28 -7.45 14.00
C THR A 214 -10.91 -7.57 14.65
N GLU A 215 -9.95 -8.22 13.97
CA GLU A 215 -8.58 -8.39 14.46
C GLU A 215 -7.77 -7.08 14.40
N PHE A 216 -8.25 -6.09 13.62
CA PHE A 216 -7.56 -4.82 13.37
C PHE A 216 -8.16 -3.64 14.14
N ARG A 217 -8.77 -3.92 15.30
CA ARG A 217 -9.42 -2.90 16.15
C ARG A 217 -8.50 -2.28 17.19
N SER A 218 -7.44 -2.98 17.60
CA SER A 218 -6.54 -2.54 18.68
C SER A 218 -5.10 -2.45 18.22
N PHE A 219 -4.29 -1.66 18.92
CA PHE A 219 -2.84 -1.64 18.74
C PHE A 219 -2.23 -3.05 19.01
N PRO A 220 -1.22 -3.49 18.25
CA PRO A 220 -0.60 -2.84 17.10
C PRO A 220 -1.31 -3.11 15.76
N ASN A 221 -2.21 -4.09 15.71
CA ASN A 221 -2.86 -4.56 14.49
C ASN A 221 -3.62 -3.44 13.75
N HIS A 222 -4.31 -2.57 14.49
CA HIS A 222 -4.99 -1.40 13.91
C HIS A 222 -4.03 -0.48 13.15
N HIS A 223 -2.87 -0.18 13.73
CA HIS A 223 -1.88 0.71 13.11
C HIS A 223 -1.22 0.05 11.92
N PHE A 224 -0.92 -1.25 12.00
CA PHE A 224 -0.46 -2.02 10.84
C PHE A 224 -1.49 -1.98 9.69
N PHE A 225 -2.76 -2.27 9.98
CA PHE A 225 -3.80 -2.30 8.97
C PHE A 225 -3.99 -0.94 8.29
N VAL A 226 -4.13 0.13 9.09
CA VAL A 226 -4.39 1.47 8.56
C VAL A 226 -3.16 2.05 7.86
N ARG A 227 -2.00 2.05 8.54
CA ARG A 227 -0.79 2.73 8.06
C ARG A 227 0.00 1.94 7.03
N VAL A 228 -0.18 0.62 6.92
CA VAL A 228 0.64 -0.22 6.03
C VAL A 228 -0.23 -0.98 5.05
N TYR A 229 -1.10 -1.88 5.52
CA TYR A 229 -1.80 -2.79 4.63
C TYR A 229 -2.83 -2.08 3.73
N ARG A 230 -3.75 -1.32 4.33
CA ARG A 230 -4.92 -0.75 3.65
C ARG A 230 -4.51 0.18 2.51
N HIS A 231 -3.62 1.14 2.78
CA HIS A 231 -3.21 2.09 1.75
C HIS A 231 -2.47 1.38 0.60
N ASN A 232 -1.55 0.44 0.89
CA ASN A 232 -0.82 -0.31 -0.14
C ASN A 232 -1.75 -1.19 -0.97
N ALA A 233 -2.71 -1.87 -0.34
CA ALA A 233 -3.69 -2.71 -1.01
C ALA A 233 -4.60 -1.88 -1.94
N ILE A 234 -5.12 -0.75 -1.46
CA ILE A 234 -5.96 0.15 -2.26
C ILE A 234 -5.17 0.75 -3.42
N CYS A 235 -3.94 1.22 -3.18
CA CYS A 235 -3.10 1.78 -4.24
C CYS A 235 -2.73 0.74 -5.29
N THR A 236 -2.40 -0.48 -4.87
CA THR A 236 -2.11 -1.57 -5.80
C THR A 236 -3.34 -1.96 -6.61
N ALA A 237 -4.52 -2.03 -5.97
CA ALA A 237 -5.79 -2.25 -6.66
C ALA A 237 -6.11 -1.13 -7.67
N LEU A 238 -5.83 0.13 -7.30
CA LEU A 238 -6.04 1.30 -8.16
C LEU A 238 -5.15 1.24 -9.41
N LEU A 239 -3.86 0.94 -9.24
CA LEU A 239 -2.89 0.90 -10.33
C LEU A 239 -3.06 -0.31 -11.25
N ASN A 240 -3.43 -1.48 -10.70
CA ASN A 240 -3.77 -2.66 -11.50
C ASN A 240 -5.20 -2.62 -12.05
N ARG A 241 -6.02 -1.65 -11.60
CA ARG A 241 -7.42 -1.49 -12.00
C ARG A 241 -8.22 -2.77 -11.73
N THR A 242 -8.00 -3.34 -10.55
CA THR A 242 -8.64 -4.57 -10.07
C THR A 242 -9.45 -4.29 -8.80
N PRO A 243 -10.67 -4.82 -8.66
CA PRO A 243 -11.46 -4.63 -7.45
C PRO A 243 -10.78 -5.22 -6.21
N THR A 244 -11.13 -4.74 -5.02
CA THR A 244 -10.58 -5.21 -3.74
C THR A 244 -11.67 -5.44 -2.70
N PHE A 245 -11.49 -6.43 -1.82
CA PHE A 245 -12.44 -6.73 -0.75
C PHE A 245 -12.59 -5.57 0.27
N LEU A 246 -11.60 -4.67 0.32
CA LEU A 246 -11.60 -3.47 1.17
C LEU A 246 -12.72 -2.47 0.82
N GLU A 247 -13.38 -2.63 -0.33
CA GLU A 247 -14.55 -1.83 -0.72
C GLU A 247 -15.76 -2.08 0.19
N SER A 248 -15.85 -3.28 0.76
CA SER A 248 -16.99 -3.70 1.57
C SER A 248 -17.12 -2.92 2.88
N HIS A 249 -18.37 -2.77 3.34
CA HIS A 249 -18.69 -1.92 4.49
C HIS A 249 -17.95 -2.33 5.77
N GLU A 250 -17.87 -3.64 6.06
CA GLU A 250 -17.19 -4.16 7.25
C GLU A 250 -15.72 -3.71 7.34
N TRP A 251 -15.00 -3.64 6.21
CA TRP A 251 -13.60 -3.22 6.14
C TRP A 251 -13.41 -1.70 6.17
N LYS A 252 -14.50 -0.92 6.09
CA LYS A 252 -14.50 0.55 6.24
C LYS A 252 -14.94 1.01 7.62
N THR A 253 -15.61 0.16 8.41
CA THR A 253 -16.15 0.54 9.73
C THR A 253 -15.50 -0.21 10.88
N THR A 254 -15.44 -1.54 10.82
CA THR A 254 -15.09 -2.37 11.98
C THR A 254 -13.68 -2.09 12.54
N PRO A 255 -12.63 -1.86 11.72
CA PRO A 255 -11.31 -1.51 12.24
C PRO A 255 -11.27 -0.19 13.04
N TRP A 256 -12.24 0.72 12.85
CA TRP A 256 -12.34 2.01 13.55
C TRP A 256 -13.38 2.01 14.69
N GLU A 257 -13.80 0.84 15.18
CA GLU A 257 -14.72 0.76 16.33
C GLU A 257 -14.13 1.36 17.62
N LEU A 258 -12.80 1.25 17.80
CA LEU A 258 -12.10 1.72 19.01
C LEU A 258 -11.31 3.01 18.77
N HIS A 259 -10.68 3.15 17.60
CA HIS A 259 -9.85 4.30 17.26
C HIS A 259 -10.65 5.32 16.41
N PRO A 260 -10.44 6.62 16.63
CA PRO A 260 -11.10 7.66 15.84
C PRO A 260 -10.66 7.62 14.37
N LYS A 261 -11.61 7.82 13.46
CA LYS A 261 -11.38 7.85 12.02
C LYS A 261 -11.03 9.26 11.54
N THR A 262 -9.94 9.39 10.79
CA THR A 262 -9.49 10.68 10.24
C THR A 262 -10.17 11.02 8.91
N LEU A 263 -10.06 12.28 8.46
CA LEU A 263 -10.43 12.68 7.11
C LEU A 263 -9.61 11.93 6.05
N PHE A 264 -8.37 11.58 6.34
CA PHE A 264 -7.53 10.79 5.44
C PHE A 264 -8.04 9.33 5.32
N ASP A 265 -8.55 8.76 6.41
CA ASP A 265 -9.18 7.44 6.35
C ASP A 265 -10.47 7.44 5.53
N GLN A 266 -11.25 8.51 5.63
CA GLN A 266 -12.47 8.74 4.83
C GLN A 266 -12.13 8.95 3.35
N LEU A 267 -11.03 9.64 3.04
CA LEU A 267 -10.53 9.76 1.67
C LEU A 267 -10.29 8.37 1.06
N PHE A 268 -9.64 7.46 1.78
CA PHE A 268 -9.45 6.09 1.31
C PHE A 268 -10.75 5.27 1.22
N ASP A 269 -11.82 5.62 1.94
CA ASP A 269 -13.15 5.03 1.73
C ASP A 269 -13.75 5.41 0.37
N ILE A 270 -13.39 6.58 -0.15
CA ILE A 270 -13.80 7.07 -1.47
C ILE A 270 -12.89 6.45 -2.54
N ILE A 271 -11.57 6.50 -2.35
CA ILE A 271 -10.59 5.96 -3.30
C ILE A 271 -10.81 4.48 -3.57
N VAL A 272 -11.19 3.68 -2.56
CA VAL A 272 -11.43 2.24 -2.73
C VAL A 272 -12.59 1.89 -3.67
N LEU A 273 -13.46 2.85 -4.00
CA LEU A 273 -14.53 2.67 -5.00
C LEU A 273 -13.99 2.71 -6.45
N LEU A 274 -12.87 3.39 -6.67
CA LEU A 274 -12.32 3.62 -8.01
C LEU A 274 -11.86 2.33 -8.72
N PRO A 275 -11.08 1.42 -8.09
CA PRO A 275 -10.60 0.22 -8.78
C PRO A 275 -11.70 -0.60 -9.46
N SER A 276 -12.86 -0.75 -8.81
CA SER A 276 -14.03 -1.48 -9.35
C SER A 276 -14.64 -0.77 -10.58
N VAL A 277 -14.70 0.56 -10.58
CA VAL A 277 -15.16 1.37 -11.73
C VAL A 277 -14.15 1.28 -12.88
N LEU A 278 -12.86 1.42 -12.58
CA LEU A 278 -11.77 1.33 -13.56
C LEU A 278 -11.73 -0.04 -14.23
N HIS A 279 -11.88 -1.12 -13.46
CA HIS A 279 -11.95 -2.49 -13.96
C HIS A 279 -13.09 -2.69 -14.99
N ARG A 280 -14.28 -2.17 -14.67
CA ARG A 280 -15.44 -2.24 -15.58
C ARG A 280 -15.22 -1.39 -16.83
N ALA A 281 -14.58 -0.23 -16.71
CA ALA A 281 -14.25 0.63 -17.85
C ALA A 281 -13.24 -0.05 -18.79
N ASP A 282 -12.25 -0.78 -18.26
CA ASP A 282 -11.28 -1.50 -19.10
C ASP A 282 -11.92 -2.59 -19.95
N ARG A 283 -12.96 -3.27 -19.43
CA ARG A 283 -13.72 -4.25 -20.22
C ARG A 283 -14.41 -3.62 -21.42
N ILE A 284 -14.91 -2.40 -21.29
CA ILE A 284 -15.49 -1.63 -22.40
C ILE A 284 -14.41 -1.30 -23.42
N HIS A 285 -13.25 -0.82 -22.95
CA HIS A 285 -12.14 -0.45 -23.81
C HIS A 285 -11.54 -1.66 -24.57
N LEU A 286 -11.37 -2.79 -23.89
CA LEU A 286 -10.91 -4.03 -24.52
C LEU A 286 -11.86 -4.50 -25.63
N ALA A 287 -13.17 -4.37 -25.42
CA ALA A 287 -14.16 -4.68 -26.47
C ALA A 287 -14.01 -3.76 -27.69
N GLN A 288 -13.68 -2.47 -27.48
CA GLN A 288 -13.40 -1.52 -28.57
C GLN A 288 -12.11 -1.89 -29.32
N GLN A 289 -11.02 -2.19 -28.60
CA GLN A 289 -9.74 -2.60 -29.20
C GLN A 289 -9.85 -3.88 -30.02
N GLN A 290 -10.73 -4.80 -29.63
CA GLN A 290 -11.01 -6.04 -30.36
C GLN A 290 -11.95 -5.83 -31.56
N ASN A 291 -12.27 -4.59 -31.94
CA ASN A 291 -13.19 -4.22 -33.02
C ASN A 291 -14.56 -4.93 -32.90
N GLN A 292 -15.03 -5.16 -31.68
CA GLN A 292 -16.37 -5.72 -31.48
C GLN A 292 -17.43 -4.69 -31.86
N PRO A 293 -18.52 -5.10 -32.53
CA PRO A 293 -19.52 -4.17 -33.04
C PRO A 293 -20.08 -3.31 -31.91
N PRO A 294 -20.30 -2.00 -32.13
CA PRO A 294 -20.85 -1.09 -31.14
C PRO A 294 -22.28 -1.47 -30.79
N LEU A 295 -22.40 -2.24 -29.70
CA LEU A 295 -23.66 -2.69 -29.14
C LEU A 295 -24.27 -1.59 -28.27
N LEU A 296 -25.58 -1.38 -28.38
CA LEU A 296 -26.33 -0.48 -27.47
C LEU A 296 -26.03 -0.78 -25.99
N ALA A 297 -25.88 -2.07 -25.64
CA ALA A 297 -25.51 -2.49 -24.29
C ALA A 297 -24.16 -1.89 -23.82
N ARG A 298 -23.15 -1.80 -24.68
CA ARG A 298 -21.84 -1.21 -24.33
C ARG A 298 -21.97 0.28 -24.02
N ARG A 299 -22.75 1.01 -24.83
CA ARG A 299 -23.02 2.45 -24.60
C ARG A 299 -23.78 2.69 -23.30
N LEU A 300 -24.81 1.90 -23.02
CA LEU A 300 -25.55 1.98 -21.76
C LEU A 300 -24.67 1.67 -20.55
N MET A 301 -23.77 0.67 -20.66
CA MET A 301 -22.77 0.40 -19.62
C MET A 301 -21.80 1.57 -19.43
N ALA A 302 -21.34 2.21 -20.51
CA ALA A 302 -20.48 3.38 -20.42
C ALA A 302 -21.19 4.56 -19.73
N GLN A 303 -22.46 4.80 -20.04
CA GLN A 303 -23.28 5.83 -19.40
C GLN A 303 -23.51 5.55 -17.91
N ASP A 304 -23.81 4.31 -17.53
CA ASP A 304 -23.92 3.89 -16.13
C ASP A 304 -22.60 4.13 -15.37
N LEU A 305 -21.47 3.79 -15.98
CA LEU A 305 -20.16 4.03 -15.39
C LEU A 305 -19.82 5.53 -15.27
N LEU A 306 -20.18 6.35 -16.25
CA LEU A 306 -20.05 7.82 -16.15
C LEU A 306 -20.84 8.37 -14.96
N GLN A 307 -22.06 7.89 -14.75
CA GLN A 307 -22.86 8.29 -13.59
C GLN A 307 -22.19 7.88 -12.26
N ASN A 308 -21.59 6.69 -12.21
CA ASN A 308 -20.80 6.25 -11.05
C ASN A 308 -19.57 7.15 -10.83
N CYS A 309 -18.86 7.55 -11.89
CA CYS A 309 -17.74 8.48 -11.80
C CYS A 309 -18.16 9.84 -11.23
N LEU A 310 -19.27 10.42 -11.71
CA LEU A 310 -19.78 11.70 -11.20
C LEU A 310 -20.21 11.60 -9.74
N ASN A 311 -20.77 10.47 -9.31
CA ASN A 311 -21.10 10.24 -7.90
C ASN A 311 -19.86 10.12 -7.01
N ILE A 312 -18.76 9.56 -7.53
CA ILE A 312 -17.48 9.52 -6.82
C ILE A 312 -16.86 10.93 -6.76
N GLU A 313 -16.90 11.70 -7.87
CA GLU A 313 -16.44 13.10 -7.89
C GLU A 313 -17.18 13.95 -6.85
N ARG A 314 -18.52 13.82 -6.77
CA ARG A 314 -19.31 14.49 -5.72
C ARG A 314 -18.86 14.13 -4.30
N GLN A 315 -18.51 12.86 -4.04
CA GLN A 315 -17.99 12.45 -2.73
C GLN A 315 -16.63 13.08 -2.43
N PHE A 316 -15.76 13.24 -3.44
CA PHE A 316 -14.51 14.00 -3.28
C PHE A 316 -14.79 15.48 -2.97
N ASP A 317 -15.75 16.11 -3.64
CA ASP A 317 -16.11 17.52 -3.39
C ASP A 317 -16.67 17.71 -1.96
N GLU A 318 -17.56 16.83 -1.52
CA GLU A 318 -18.12 16.83 -0.16
C GLU A 318 -17.03 16.62 0.90
N TRP A 319 -16.12 15.67 0.65
CA TRP A 319 -14.98 15.44 1.52
C TRP A 319 -14.02 16.65 1.57
N TYR A 320 -13.73 17.26 0.42
CA TYR A 320 -12.84 18.42 0.34
C TYR A 320 -13.42 19.61 1.09
N ALA A 321 -14.72 19.87 0.94
CA ALA A 321 -15.42 20.88 1.72
C ALA A 321 -15.37 20.60 3.23
N ALA A 322 -15.54 19.34 3.65
CA ALA A 322 -15.39 18.96 5.05
C ALA A 322 -13.96 19.21 5.57
N ALA A 323 -12.94 18.93 4.76
CA ALA A 323 -11.54 19.14 5.11
C ALA A 323 -11.17 20.62 5.27
N THR A 324 -11.64 21.49 4.36
CA THR A 324 -11.43 22.94 4.48
C THR A 324 -12.14 23.51 5.71
N HIS A 325 -13.34 23.03 6.03
CA HIS A 325 -14.05 23.43 7.24
C HIS A 325 -13.34 22.99 8.53
N ALA A 326 -12.77 21.78 8.57
CA ALA A 326 -12.07 21.25 9.74
C ALA A 326 -10.78 22.03 10.08
N THR A 327 -10.16 22.67 9.08
CA THR A 327 -8.88 23.41 9.23
C THR A 327 -9.07 24.81 9.85
N ASN A 328 -10.31 25.27 10.09
CA ASN A 328 -10.58 26.64 10.54
C ASN A 328 -10.47 26.85 12.06
N GLN A 329 -9.38 27.53 12.47
CA GLN A 329 -9.50 28.76 13.28
C GLN A 329 -8.77 29.97 12.66
N HIS A 330 -7.70 29.80 11.85
CA HIS A 330 -6.91 30.94 11.31
C HIS A 330 -6.50 30.89 9.82
N GLN A 331 -6.81 29.81 9.07
CA GLN A 331 -6.41 29.70 7.65
C GLN A 331 -7.51 29.01 6.83
N SER A 332 -7.91 29.62 5.71
CA SER A 332 -9.07 29.19 4.91
C SER A 332 -8.75 28.10 3.88
N ASP A 333 -7.48 27.93 3.52
CA ASP A 333 -7.03 26.99 2.49
C ASP A 333 -6.21 25.84 3.09
N LEU A 334 -6.32 24.63 2.50
CA LEU A 334 -5.57 23.44 2.92
C LEU A 334 -4.06 23.55 2.63
N TYR A 335 -3.68 24.44 1.72
CA TYR A 335 -2.30 24.67 1.29
C TYR A 335 -2.14 26.10 0.78
N TRP A 336 -0.89 26.57 0.74
CA TRP A 336 -0.53 27.87 0.17
C TRP A 336 0.76 27.74 -0.64
N VAL A 337 1.00 28.70 -1.53
CA VAL A 337 2.25 28.76 -2.30
C VAL A 337 3.34 29.37 -1.42
N GLU A 338 4.48 28.71 -1.33
CA GLU A 338 5.68 29.25 -0.68
C GLU A 338 6.40 30.14 -1.70
N GLU A 339 6.36 31.47 -1.50
CA GLU A 339 7.05 32.41 -2.37
C GLU A 339 8.56 32.38 -2.10
N LEU A 340 9.37 32.37 -3.18
CA LEU A 340 10.84 32.27 -3.14
C LEU A 340 11.54 33.35 -2.28
N ASP A 341 10.86 34.46 -1.97
CA ASP A 341 11.42 35.57 -1.20
C ASP A 341 11.56 35.24 0.31
N ASP A 342 10.78 34.29 0.85
CA ASP A 342 10.83 33.90 2.27
C ASP A 342 12.04 33.00 2.61
N ILE A 343 12.65 32.36 1.62
CA ILE A 343 13.83 31.50 1.77
C ILE A 343 15.07 32.33 2.15
N ILE A 344 15.08 33.64 1.88
CA ILE A 344 16.23 34.52 2.13
C ILE A 344 16.33 34.95 3.61
N MET A 345 15.26 34.81 4.42
CA MET A 345 15.21 35.39 5.78
C MET A 345 15.29 34.39 6.95
N THR A 346 15.46 33.08 6.73
CA THR A 346 15.66 32.12 7.84
C THR A 346 17.03 31.42 7.78
N PRO A 347 17.97 31.72 8.70
CA PRO A 347 19.23 30.99 8.78
C PRO A 347 19.05 29.78 9.70
N SER A 348 18.50 28.68 9.20
CA SER A 348 18.56 27.41 9.91
C SER A 348 18.31 26.19 9.02
N THR A 349 19.38 25.42 8.84
CA THR A 349 19.44 23.96 8.64
C THR A 349 19.15 23.39 7.24
N THR A 350 20.26 23.24 6.49
CA THR A 350 20.53 22.15 5.52
C THR A 350 19.52 21.91 4.39
N ALA A 351 19.06 22.97 3.72
CA ALA A 351 18.78 22.86 2.29
C ALA A 351 20.12 22.89 1.56
N THR A 352 20.57 21.74 1.06
CA THR A 352 21.72 21.68 0.16
C THR A 352 21.23 22.18 -1.20
N THR A 353 21.14 23.49 -1.34
CA THR A 353 20.87 24.19 -2.59
C THR A 353 22.08 24.02 -3.50
N THR A 354 22.19 22.86 -4.15
CA THR A 354 23.06 22.66 -5.32
C THR A 354 22.42 23.16 -6.61
N ALA A 355 21.59 24.20 -6.54
CA ALA A 355 21.36 25.11 -7.67
C ALA A 355 22.39 26.25 -7.56
N ARG A 356 23.65 25.93 -7.84
CA ARG A 356 24.69 26.95 -8.02
C ARG A 356 24.28 27.81 -9.22
N SER A 357 23.94 29.05 -8.90
CA SER A 357 23.83 30.18 -9.81
C SER A 357 24.98 30.19 -10.81
N SER A 358 24.66 29.81 -12.04
CA SER A 358 25.40 30.21 -13.24
C SER A 358 24.45 30.39 -14.43
N ALA A 359 23.22 30.84 -14.16
CA ALA A 359 22.37 31.39 -15.20
C ALA A 359 22.85 32.82 -15.47
N SER A 360 23.57 32.99 -16.57
CA SER A 360 23.71 34.27 -17.26
C SER A 360 22.32 34.91 -17.40
N PRO A 361 22.17 36.25 -17.25
CA PRO A 361 20.89 36.92 -17.45
C PRO A 361 20.48 36.72 -18.92
N GLY A 362 19.64 35.73 -19.18
CA GLY A 362 19.31 35.25 -20.53
C GLY A 362 18.78 33.82 -20.64
N SER A 363 18.86 32.96 -19.60
CA SER A 363 18.19 31.65 -19.64
C SER A 363 16.74 31.78 -19.18
N THR A 364 15.80 31.75 -20.12
CA THR A 364 14.33 31.81 -19.93
C THR A 364 13.70 30.54 -19.35
N HIS A 365 14.47 29.60 -18.81
CA HIS A 365 13.94 28.32 -18.31
C HIS A 365 13.82 28.33 -16.79
N ARG A 366 12.64 28.74 -16.30
CA ARG A 366 12.20 28.46 -14.92
C ARG A 366 12.11 26.94 -14.74
N PRO A 367 12.63 26.34 -13.66
CA PRO A 367 12.47 24.91 -13.43
C PRO A 367 10.98 24.56 -13.29
N PRO A 368 10.55 23.36 -13.74
CA PRO A 368 9.16 22.94 -13.57
C PRO A 368 8.81 22.89 -12.08
N PHE A 369 7.58 23.30 -11.74
CA PHE A 369 7.04 23.29 -10.37
C PHE A 369 7.79 24.19 -9.37
N ALA A 370 8.39 25.29 -9.82
CA ALA A 370 9.13 26.23 -8.97
C ALA A 370 8.32 26.85 -7.81
N ASP A 371 6.99 26.88 -7.93
CA ASP A 371 6.08 27.40 -6.89
C ASP A 371 5.65 26.27 -5.96
N THR A 372 6.47 25.87 -4.99
CA THR A 372 6.14 24.75 -4.09
C THR A 372 4.95 25.07 -3.17
N PHE A 373 4.21 24.03 -2.78
CA PHE A 373 3.12 24.16 -1.82
C PHE A 373 3.60 23.83 -0.40
N ALA A 374 3.14 24.63 0.55
CA ALA A 374 3.26 24.37 1.98
C ALA A 374 1.88 24.02 2.57
N PHE A 375 1.91 23.25 3.65
CA PHE A 375 0.72 22.72 4.31
C PHE A 375 0.81 22.91 5.82
N PRO A 376 -0.31 22.85 6.57
CA PRO A 376 -0.30 22.91 8.02
C PRO A 376 0.51 21.77 8.67
N ASP A 377 0.46 20.58 8.06
CA ASP A 377 1.09 19.36 8.57
C ASP A 377 1.26 18.31 7.45
N ALA A 378 2.03 17.25 7.72
CA ALA A 378 2.31 16.19 6.76
C ALA A 378 1.06 15.39 6.35
N LEU A 379 0.10 15.17 7.26
CA LEU A 379 -1.13 14.43 6.98
C LEU A 379 -2.01 15.22 6.01
N THR A 380 -2.10 16.55 6.17
CA THR A 380 -2.80 17.43 5.23
C THR A 380 -2.18 17.40 3.84
N ALA A 381 -0.83 17.41 3.76
CA ALA A 381 -0.14 17.22 2.49
C ALA A 381 -0.49 15.86 1.84
N PHE A 382 -0.50 14.77 2.61
CA PHE A 382 -0.92 13.46 2.12
C PHE A 382 -2.38 13.45 1.65
N MET A 383 -3.30 14.07 2.38
CA MET A 383 -4.71 14.18 1.99
C MET A 383 -4.86 14.82 0.60
N CYS A 384 -4.19 15.95 0.35
CA CYS A 384 -4.22 16.63 -0.94
C CYS A 384 -3.53 15.80 -2.05
N ILE A 385 -2.35 15.25 -1.78
CA ILE A 385 -1.60 14.44 -2.77
C ILE A 385 -2.41 13.22 -3.21
N TYR A 386 -2.99 12.47 -2.27
CA TYR A 386 -3.76 11.26 -2.60
C TYR A 386 -5.11 11.58 -3.25
N SER A 387 -5.76 12.69 -2.89
CA SER A 387 -6.99 13.11 -3.55
C SER A 387 -6.73 13.45 -5.02
N TRP A 388 -5.70 14.25 -5.31
CA TRP A 388 -5.30 14.54 -6.69
C TRP A 388 -4.85 13.29 -7.45
N THR A 389 -4.11 12.39 -6.79
CA THR A 389 -3.67 11.12 -7.40
C THR A 389 -4.87 10.28 -7.87
N ALA A 390 -5.90 10.20 -7.04
CA ALA A 390 -7.13 9.49 -7.35
C ALA A 390 -7.97 10.20 -8.43
N LEU A 391 -8.08 11.53 -8.37
CA LEU A 391 -8.82 12.34 -9.33
C LEU A 391 -8.18 12.32 -10.73
N VAL A 392 -6.85 12.30 -10.84
CA VAL A 392 -6.14 12.09 -12.13
C VAL A 392 -6.59 10.77 -12.78
N GLN A 393 -6.63 9.67 -12.02
CA GLN A 393 -7.08 8.37 -12.54
C GLN A 393 -8.58 8.38 -12.90
N LEU A 394 -9.42 9.02 -12.07
CA LEU A 394 -10.85 9.15 -12.31
C LEU A 394 -11.15 9.94 -13.58
N TYR A 395 -10.53 11.10 -13.76
CA TYR A 395 -10.80 11.98 -14.90
C TYR A 395 -10.30 11.40 -16.23
N LEU A 396 -9.15 10.72 -16.22
CA LEU A 396 -8.71 9.94 -17.39
C LEU A 396 -9.71 8.82 -17.74
N CYS A 397 -10.35 8.22 -16.73
CA CYS A 397 -11.41 7.24 -16.96
C CYS A 397 -12.68 7.89 -17.54
N VAL A 398 -13.08 9.05 -17.01
CA VAL A 398 -14.23 9.83 -17.51
C VAL A 398 -14.05 10.18 -18.98
N GLU A 399 -12.87 10.65 -19.38
CA GLU A 399 -12.55 10.94 -20.79
C GLU A 399 -12.72 9.70 -21.69
N ARG A 400 -12.19 8.55 -21.28
CA ARG A 400 -12.32 7.29 -22.04
C ARG A 400 -13.77 6.83 -22.15
N LEU A 401 -14.51 6.89 -21.04
CA LEU A 401 -15.91 6.48 -20.99
C LEU A 401 -16.82 7.43 -21.77
N TYR A 402 -16.50 8.73 -21.80
CA TYR A 402 -17.20 9.73 -22.60
C TYR A 402 -17.17 9.34 -24.08
N TRP A 403 -15.99 9.06 -24.62
CA TRP A 403 -15.85 8.63 -26.01
C TRP A 403 -16.52 7.28 -26.28
N ALA A 404 -16.44 6.32 -25.34
CA ALA A 404 -17.14 5.05 -25.47
C ALA A 404 -18.67 5.18 -25.43
N ALA A 405 -19.21 6.16 -24.73
CA ALA A 405 -20.64 6.45 -24.70
C ALA A 405 -21.14 7.09 -26.00
N LEU A 406 -20.26 7.81 -26.71
CA LEU A 406 -20.58 8.52 -27.95
C LEU A 406 -20.28 7.74 -29.23
N GLU A 407 -19.81 6.50 -29.11
CA GLU A 407 -19.44 5.68 -30.26
C GLU A 407 -20.63 5.48 -31.22
N PRO A 408 -20.45 5.70 -32.54
CA PRO A 408 -21.50 5.47 -33.52
C PRO A 408 -21.88 3.99 -33.55
N ASP A 409 -23.13 3.68 -33.91
CA ASP A 409 -23.54 2.29 -34.09
C ASP A 409 -22.96 1.67 -35.39
N ALA A 410 -23.24 0.38 -35.62
CA ALA A 410 -22.72 -0.35 -36.77
C ALA A 410 -23.18 0.22 -38.12
N GLU A 411 -24.24 1.04 -38.12
CA GLU A 411 -24.78 1.72 -39.29
C GLU A 411 -24.21 3.14 -39.44
N GLY A 412 -23.30 3.56 -38.56
CA GLY A 412 -22.70 4.89 -38.55
C GLY A 412 -23.60 5.97 -37.95
N ASN A 413 -24.74 5.60 -37.35
CA ASN A 413 -25.62 6.57 -36.71
C ASN A 413 -25.05 6.96 -35.35
N MET A 414 -24.91 8.27 -35.16
CA MET A 414 -24.58 8.84 -33.85
C MET A 414 -25.72 8.57 -32.86
N PRO A 415 -25.45 8.42 -31.56
CA PRO A 415 -26.49 8.25 -30.56
C PRO A 415 -27.55 9.35 -30.68
N PRO A 416 -28.86 9.03 -30.58
CA PRO A 416 -29.94 10.02 -30.74
C PRO A 416 -29.87 11.15 -29.69
N MET A 417 -29.18 10.93 -28.57
CA MET A 417 -28.88 11.94 -27.56
C MET A 417 -28.05 13.10 -28.13
N LEU A 418 -27.13 12.84 -29.08
CA LEU A 418 -26.31 13.87 -29.74
C LEU A 418 -27.07 14.64 -30.83
N MET A 419 -28.11 14.03 -31.41
CA MET A 419 -28.97 14.69 -32.41
C MET A 419 -29.95 15.70 -31.79
N ASN A 420 -30.15 15.66 -30.47
CA ASN A 420 -31.10 16.53 -29.78
C ASN A 420 -30.50 17.90 -29.38
N MET A 421 -29.45 18.40 -30.06
CA MET A 421 -28.99 19.79 -29.90
C MET A 421 -30.08 20.82 -30.24
N THR A 422 -31.17 20.41 -30.89
CA THR A 422 -32.37 21.24 -31.14
C THR A 422 -33.46 21.07 -30.08
N ALA A 423 -33.22 20.31 -29.00
CA ALA A 423 -34.19 20.17 -27.91
C ALA A 423 -34.36 21.50 -27.17
N VAL A 424 -35.63 21.87 -26.97
CA VAL A 424 -36.06 23.04 -26.22
C VAL A 424 -35.33 23.14 -24.88
N PRO A 425 -34.76 24.30 -24.52
CA PRO A 425 -34.10 24.48 -23.22
C PRO A 425 -35.13 24.25 -22.11
N GLY A 426 -34.98 23.14 -21.36
CA GLY A 426 -35.83 22.83 -20.21
C GLY A 426 -36.21 21.35 -20.02
N ASP A 427 -36.07 20.50 -21.04
CA ASP A 427 -36.41 19.07 -20.92
C ASP A 427 -35.16 18.20 -20.77
N THR A 428 -34.63 18.10 -19.55
CA THR A 428 -33.43 17.32 -19.21
C THR A 428 -33.69 15.82 -19.06
N THR A 429 -34.94 15.37 -19.24
CA THR A 429 -35.37 14.01 -18.95
C THR A 429 -34.86 12.95 -19.94
N GLY A 430 -34.32 13.37 -21.10
CA GLY A 430 -33.73 12.48 -22.11
C GLY A 430 -32.26 12.75 -22.46
N ALA A 431 -31.60 13.70 -21.78
CA ALA A 431 -30.21 14.03 -22.03
C ALA A 431 -29.29 13.00 -21.35
N GLY A 432 -28.60 12.18 -22.15
CA GLY A 432 -27.61 11.25 -21.61
C GLY A 432 -26.52 11.98 -20.82
N VAL A 433 -26.02 11.35 -19.75
CA VAL A 433 -25.01 11.89 -18.81
C VAL A 433 -23.80 12.51 -19.52
N ALA A 434 -23.41 11.95 -20.67
CA ALA A 434 -22.32 12.49 -21.50
C ALA A 434 -22.55 13.94 -21.95
N MET A 435 -23.78 14.40 -22.16
CA MET A 435 -24.06 15.79 -22.56
C MET A 435 -23.87 16.81 -21.43
N GLN A 436 -23.74 16.35 -20.18
CA GLN A 436 -23.47 17.22 -19.02
C GLN A 436 -21.96 17.40 -18.76
N ILE A 437 -21.10 16.69 -19.50
CA ILE A 437 -19.65 16.63 -19.28
C ILE A 437 -18.93 17.59 -20.24
N ASN A 438 -18.15 18.53 -19.69
CA ASN A 438 -17.27 19.39 -20.47
C ASN A 438 -15.84 18.79 -20.53
N LEU A 439 -15.51 18.11 -21.62
CA LEU A 439 -14.24 17.37 -21.76
C LEU A 439 -13.00 18.27 -21.63
N LEU A 440 -13.05 19.52 -22.15
CA LEU A 440 -11.95 20.48 -22.02
C LEU A 440 -11.66 20.79 -20.55
N GLN A 441 -12.71 20.98 -19.74
CA GLN A 441 -12.55 21.24 -18.32
C GLN A 441 -11.88 20.07 -17.59
N TYR A 442 -12.25 18.82 -17.90
CA TYR A 442 -11.60 17.63 -17.32
C TYR A 442 -10.13 17.54 -17.72
N SER A 443 -9.78 17.79 -18.98
CA SER A 443 -8.39 17.75 -19.45
C SER A 443 -7.49 18.78 -18.73
N LEU A 444 -8.00 20.00 -18.53
CA LEU A 444 -7.29 21.06 -17.81
C LEU A 444 -7.13 20.71 -16.32
N LYS A 445 -8.22 20.22 -15.68
CA LYS A 445 -8.18 19.78 -14.29
C LYS A 445 -7.12 18.68 -14.06
N VAL A 446 -7.02 17.68 -14.95
CA VAL A 446 -6.02 16.62 -14.81
C VAL A 446 -4.59 17.17 -14.84
N ARG A 447 -4.29 18.08 -15.78
CA ARG A 447 -2.97 18.72 -15.87
C ARG A 447 -2.65 19.52 -14.61
N GLU A 448 -3.62 20.28 -14.10
CA GLU A 448 -3.49 21.05 -12.85
C GLU A 448 -3.23 20.12 -11.65
N MET A 449 -4.00 19.05 -11.51
CA MET A 449 -3.83 18.07 -10.42
C MET A 449 -2.47 17.38 -10.47
N ALA A 450 -1.99 16.99 -11.66
CA ALA A 450 -0.65 16.41 -11.83
C ALA A 450 0.46 17.40 -11.41
N ALA A 451 0.30 18.68 -11.74
CA ALA A 451 1.23 19.72 -11.31
C ALA A 451 1.16 19.95 -9.79
N ASN A 452 -0.04 19.98 -9.21
CA ASN A 452 -0.25 20.16 -7.77
C ASN A 452 0.39 19.03 -6.95
N ILE A 453 0.30 17.77 -7.41
CA ILE A 453 1.02 16.66 -6.81
C ILE A 453 2.53 16.98 -6.78
N CYS A 454 3.14 17.31 -7.93
CA CYS A 454 4.58 17.60 -8.00
C CYS A 454 5.00 18.76 -7.09
N ARG A 455 4.20 19.83 -7.03
CA ARG A 455 4.44 21.00 -6.16
C ARG A 455 4.36 20.68 -4.66
N SER A 456 3.75 19.57 -4.28
CA SER A 456 3.49 19.18 -2.88
C SER A 456 4.45 18.10 -2.35
N LEU A 457 5.06 17.34 -3.26
CA LEU A 457 5.85 16.16 -2.92
C LEU A 457 7.06 16.48 -2.03
N ASP A 458 7.75 17.60 -2.26
CA ASP A 458 8.93 17.98 -1.46
C ASP A 458 8.56 18.33 -0.01
N PHE A 459 7.46 19.06 0.21
CA PHE A 459 6.95 19.35 1.56
C PHE A 459 6.60 18.06 2.30
N ALA A 460 5.86 17.16 1.64
CA ALA A 460 5.47 15.88 2.23
C ALA A 460 6.69 15.00 2.56
N LEU A 461 7.70 14.96 1.69
CA LEU A 461 8.93 14.19 1.89
C LEU A 461 9.74 14.71 3.09
N ALA A 462 9.82 16.03 3.25
CA ALA A 462 10.54 16.64 4.36
C ALA A 462 9.93 16.29 5.72
N ASN A 463 8.60 16.25 5.79
CA ASN A 463 7.84 16.16 7.05
C ASN A 463 7.30 14.75 7.38
N THR A 464 7.50 13.75 6.53
CA THR A 464 6.97 12.39 6.76
C THR A 464 7.96 11.44 7.44
N VAL A 465 7.42 10.52 8.24
CA VAL A 465 8.09 9.32 8.78
C VAL A 465 7.78 8.05 7.98
N GLN A 466 7.03 8.16 6.88
CA GLN A 466 6.66 7.08 5.94
C GLN A 466 6.88 7.53 4.49
N PRO A 467 8.13 7.63 4.02
CA PRO A 467 8.43 8.15 2.69
C PRO A 467 7.82 7.31 1.56
N ASP A 468 7.66 6.01 1.77
CA ASP A 468 7.13 5.07 0.77
C ASP A 468 5.74 5.46 0.24
N MET A 469 4.93 6.18 1.03
CA MET A 469 3.62 6.66 0.61
C MET A 469 3.68 7.58 -0.61
N LEU A 470 4.81 8.27 -0.84
CA LEU A 470 4.98 9.20 -1.95
C LEU A 470 5.30 8.49 -3.28
N ALA A 471 5.60 7.20 -3.24
CA ALA A 471 5.99 6.47 -4.43
C ALA A 471 4.79 6.23 -5.39
N VAL A 472 3.56 6.03 -4.88
CA VAL A 472 2.35 5.86 -5.70
C VAL A 472 1.99 7.17 -6.43
N PRO A 473 1.85 8.32 -5.75
CA PRO A 473 1.63 9.61 -6.42
C PRO A 473 2.69 9.92 -7.47
N LEU A 474 3.97 9.69 -7.17
CA LEU A 474 5.08 9.88 -8.10
C LEU A 474 4.93 9.02 -9.36
N PHE A 475 4.55 7.75 -9.19
CA PHE A 475 4.30 6.84 -10.31
C PHE A 475 3.16 7.34 -11.21
N VAL A 476 2.06 7.80 -10.62
CA VAL A 476 0.89 8.29 -11.38
C VAL A 476 1.22 9.55 -12.19
N VAL A 477 1.90 10.55 -11.60
CA VAL A 477 2.28 11.76 -12.35
C VAL A 477 3.30 11.48 -13.42
N ARG A 478 4.25 10.59 -13.16
CA ARG A 478 5.23 10.15 -14.16
C ARG A 478 4.51 9.50 -15.35
N GLN A 479 3.62 8.54 -15.10
CA GLN A 479 2.83 7.91 -16.17
C GLN A 479 2.03 8.96 -16.94
N PHE A 480 1.42 9.93 -16.26
CA PHE A 480 0.69 11.00 -16.93
C PHE A 480 1.57 11.80 -17.90
N TYR A 481 2.73 12.30 -17.45
CA TYR A 481 3.64 13.07 -18.30
C TYR A 481 4.29 12.24 -19.42
N GLU A 482 4.51 10.93 -19.21
CA GLU A 482 4.90 10.01 -20.28
C GLU A 482 3.83 9.96 -21.39
N HIS A 483 2.55 9.84 -21.03
CA HIS A 483 1.45 9.83 -22.01
C HIS A 483 1.29 11.18 -22.72
N VAL A 484 1.46 12.30 -22.01
CA VAL A 484 1.41 13.65 -22.61
C VAL A 484 2.48 13.80 -23.69
N GLY A 485 3.71 13.35 -23.42
CA GLY A 485 4.81 13.37 -24.39
C GLY A 485 4.53 12.50 -25.63
N ILE A 486 3.96 11.31 -25.44
CA ILE A 486 3.61 10.39 -26.53
C ILE A 486 2.49 10.97 -27.43
N ASN A 487 1.41 11.47 -26.84
CA ASN A 487 0.27 11.99 -27.60
C ASN A 487 0.65 13.20 -28.47
N ARG A 488 1.57 14.04 -27.98
CA ARG A 488 2.12 15.14 -28.78
C ARG A 488 2.99 14.64 -29.94
N ALA A 489 3.85 13.65 -29.69
CA ALA A 489 4.69 13.06 -30.74
C ALA A 489 3.85 12.36 -31.83
N ALA A 490 2.69 11.81 -31.47
CA ALA A 490 1.76 11.19 -32.40
C ALA A 490 0.87 12.19 -33.16
N GLY A 491 0.93 13.49 -32.87
CA GLY A 491 0.05 14.51 -33.47
C GLY A 491 -1.44 14.33 -33.15
N GLY A 492 -1.77 13.49 -32.16
CA GLY A 492 -3.13 13.03 -31.88
C GLY A 492 -3.40 13.04 -30.38
N GLY A 493 -3.81 14.19 -29.86
CA GLY A 493 -4.44 14.30 -28.55
C GLY A 493 -5.93 14.64 -28.71
N ALA A 494 -6.74 14.40 -27.67
CA ALA A 494 -8.09 14.95 -27.62
C ALA A 494 -8.09 16.47 -27.88
N GLU A 495 -7.03 17.17 -27.45
CA GLU A 495 -6.79 18.58 -27.75
C GLU A 495 -6.60 18.88 -29.25
N SER A 496 -6.00 17.98 -30.03
CA SER A 496 -5.89 18.11 -31.50
C SER A 496 -7.22 17.89 -32.19
N VAL A 497 -8.01 16.91 -31.74
CA VAL A 497 -9.37 16.66 -32.26
C VAL A 497 -10.32 17.81 -31.90
N ILE A 498 -10.20 18.37 -30.69
CA ILE A 498 -10.97 19.53 -30.25
C ILE A 498 -10.52 20.81 -30.97
N ALA A 499 -9.21 21.00 -31.19
CA ALA A 499 -8.69 22.13 -31.97
C ALA A 499 -9.12 22.06 -33.45
N GLU A 500 -9.15 20.86 -34.04
CA GLU A 500 -9.73 20.62 -35.38
C GLU A 500 -11.24 20.89 -35.40
N MET A 501 -11.99 20.46 -34.37
CA MET A 501 -13.43 20.72 -34.24
C MET A 501 -13.77 22.20 -34.00
N MET A 502 -12.93 22.96 -33.30
CA MET A 502 -13.17 24.37 -32.97
C MET A 502 -12.57 25.37 -33.97
N GLY A 503 -11.87 24.91 -35.01
CA GLY A 503 -11.38 25.76 -36.11
C GLY A 503 -10.36 26.84 -35.70
N SER A 504 -9.72 26.71 -34.54
CA SER A 504 -8.74 27.68 -34.03
C SER A 504 -7.32 27.29 -34.43
N VAL A 505 -6.72 28.05 -35.36
CA VAL A 505 -5.33 27.90 -35.85
C VAL A 505 -4.35 28.81 -35.08
N SER A 506 -4.65 29.17 -33.84
CA SER A 506 -3.66 29.86 -33.00
C SER A 506 -2.75 28.81 -32.35
N GLU A 507 -1.46 28.77 -32.75
CA GLU A 507 -0.45 27.99 -32.05
C GLU A 507 -0.56 28.24 -30.54
N PRO A 508 -0.87 27.22 -29.73
CA PRO A 508 -0.95 27.42 -28.29
C PRO A 508 0.47 27.68 -27.76
N GLU A 509 0.59 28.73 -26.96
CA GLU A 509 1.76 29.01 -26.11
C GLU A 509 2.37 27.71 -25.60
N VAL A 510 3.69 27.58 -25.78
CA VAL A 510 4.57 26.44 -25.42
C VAL A 510 3.99 25.54 -24.31
N ILE A 511 3.06 24.66 -24.68
CA ILE A 511 2.59 23.59 -23.79
C ILE A 511 3.83 22.73 -23.55
N SER A 512 4.15 22.42 -22.30
CA SER A 512 5.31 21.56 -22.02
C SER A 512 5.11 20.18 -22.66
N ASP A 513 6.15 19.62 -23.27
CA ASP A 513 6.14 18.27 -23.86
C ASP A 513 6.28 17.16 -22.80
N GLY A 514 6.25 17.52 -21.51
CA GLY A 514 6.36 16.62 -20.38
C GLY A 514 7.80 16.21 -20.04
N ARG A 515 8.80 16.56 -20.88
CA ARG A 515 10.17 16.07 -20.70
C ARG A 515 10.85 16.63 -19.46
N LEU A 516 10.64 17.92 -19.18
CA LEU A 516 11.24 18.57 -18.01
C LEU A 516 10.60 18.04 -16.72
N GLU A 517 9.30 17.76 -16.74
CA GLU A 517 8.54 17.18 -15.64
C GLU A 517 8.99 15.74 -15.34
N LEU A 518 9.30 14.95 -16.37
CA LEU A 518 9.88 13.62 -16.20
C LEU A 518 11.28 13.65 -15.59
N VAL A 519 12.13 14.59 -16.00
CA VAL A 519 13.45 14.80 -15.38
C VAL A 519 13.29 15.21 -13.91
N TRP A 520 12.31 16.07 -13.61
CA TRP A 520 11.99 16.44 -12.23
C TRP A 520 11.53 15.24 -11.40
N CYS A 521 10.68 14.37 -11.95
CA CYS A 521 10.21 13.14 -11.28
C CYS A 521 11.36 12.20 -10.92
N GLU A 522 12.36 12.04 -11.80
CA GLU A 522 13.56 11.24 -11.49
C GLU A 522 14.38 11.88 -10.38
N GLY A 523 14.58 13.20 -10.42
CA GLY A 523 15.26 13.93 -9.34
C GLY A 523 14.54 13.79 -7.99
N PHE A 524 13.21 13.80 -7.99
CA PHE A 524 12.43 13.55 -6.77
C PHE A 524 12.58 12.10 -6.27
N ARG A 525 12.60 11.11 -7.18
CA ARG A 525 12.83 9.70 -6.83
C ARG A 525 14.17 9.50 -6.11
N GLU A 526 15.21 10.21 -6.52
CA GLU A 526 16.52 10.17 -5.84
C GLU A 526 16.46 10.77 -4.43
N ARG A 527 15.75 11.89 -4.24
CA ARG A 527 15.51 12.48 -2.91
C ARG A 527 14.72 11.54 -2.01
N LEU A 528 13.71 10.87 -2.55
CA LEU A 528 12.93 9.84 -1.85
C LEU A 528 13.84 8.69 -1.36
N ALA A 529 14.72 8.20 -2.25
CA ALA A 529 15.69 7.17 -1.89
C ALA A 529 16.65 7.64 -0.79
N GLN A 530 17.09 8.90 -0.84
CA GLN A 530 17.94 9.50 0.19
C GLN A 530 17.25 9.57 1.56
N LYS A 531 15.99 10.05 1.62
CA LYS A 531 15.21 10.09 2.86
C LYS A 531 15.04 8.70 3.48
N GLY A 532 14.76 7.68 2.66
CA GLY A 532 14.65 6.32 3.16
C GLY A 532 15.97 5.77 3.71
N ARG A 533 17.12 6.09 3.10
CA ARG A 533 18.45 5.76 3.66
C ARG A 533 18.70 6.42 5.01
N GLU A 534 18.33 7.69 5.17
CA GLU A 534 18.42 8.40 6.45
C GLU A 534 17.59 7.72 7.55
N ILE A 535 16.37 7.28 7.23
CA ILE A 535 15.53 6.52 8.19
C ILE A 535 16.19 5.18 8.55
N VAL A 536 16.76 4.47 7.58
CA VAL A 536 17.50 3.24 7.83
C VAL A 536 18.68 3.49 8.78
N GLU A 537 19.45 4.56 8.59
CA GLU A 537 20.57 4.92 9.47
C GLU A 537 20.10 5.18 10.92
N VAL A 538 18.97 5.87 11.10
CA VAL A 538 18.38 6.12 12.43
C VAL A 538 17.94 4.81 13.11
N VAL A 539 17.45 3.85 12.33
CA VAL A 539 16.91 2.56 12.80
C VAL A 539 18.03 1.55 13.08
N GLN A 540 19.13 1.65 12.34
CA GLN A 540 20.33 0.84 12.54
C GLN A 540 20.98 1.15 13.89
N GLY A 541 21.49 0.12 14.57
CA GLY A 541 22.16 0.26 15.87
C GLY A 541 21.23 0.36 17.08
N ARG A 542 19.91 0.38 16.90
CA ARG A 542 18.93 0.27 17.99
C ARG A 542 18.67 -1.18 18.38
N ARG A 543 18.22 -1.39 19.63
CA ARG A 543 17.79 -2.69 20.16
C ARG A 543 16.29 -2.87 19.95
N TRP A 544 15.89 -3.90 19.23
CA TRP A 544 14.50 -4.11 18.83
C TRP A 544 13.92 -5.38 19.44
N VAL A 545 12.61 -5.36 19.68
CA VAL A 545 11.79 -6.50 20.12
C VAL A 545 10.69 -6.74 19.08
N ASP A 546 10.48 -8.00 18.71
CA ASP A 546 9.39 -8.40 17.81
C ASP A 546 8.03 -8.25 18.50
N LEU A 547 7.12 -7.49 17.90
CA LEU A 547 5.78 -7.27 18.44
C LEU A 547 4.72 -8.13 17.73
N ALA A 548 4.76 -8.15 16.39
CA ALA A 548 3.83 -8.92 15.55
C ALA A 548 4.43 -9.23 14.18
N THR A 549 3.88 -10.23 13.50
CA THR A 549 4.22 -10.59 12.11
C THR A 549 2.92 -10.91 11.38
N TYR A 550 2.80 -10.41 10.15
CA TYR A 550 1.59 -10.47 9.33
C TYR A 550 1.88 -11.04 7.95
#